data_AF-A0AAX4FK38-F1
#
_entry.id   AF-A0AAX4FK38-F1
#
_cell.length_a   1.000
_cell.length_b   1.000
_cell.length_c   1.000
_cell.angle_alpha   90.00
_cell.angle_beta   90.00
_cell.angle_gamma   90.00
#
_symmetry.space_group_name_H-M   'P 1'
#
loop_
_entity.id
_entity.type
_entity.pdbx_description
1 polymer ?
#
loop_
_entity_poly.entity_id
_entity_poly.type
_entity_poly.pdbx_seq_one_letter_code
_entity_poly.pdbx_strand_id
1 'polypeptide(L)'
;MGLWDRLFGRKSTAANTPRTAPTAAPVAAADVSEAVAEIDPALQPALSAFQRGDHVAAYNAAQTQRHLGADAQRLCALSLSALDRYREAYPYWLALYALEPTAHNALQLATTSVMCNEIAQGEQWLLTFDDLNAQERSTSPATARTSFLTALTRAGHGAHALPHLEWLREAYAGMSITDSHFLYVRGLPFLEAFLERSTPLLRQCLPADAVPEWYARLQPALDPPGQAMVAAHIASLQ
;
A
#
# COMPACT_ATOMS: atom_id res chain seq x y z
N MET A 1 -7.55 5.05 17.58
CA MET A 1 -6.59 4.51 16.59
C MET A 1 -5.31 5.31 16.70
N GLY A 2 -4.24 4.69 17.18
CA GLY A 2 -2.95 5.36 17.33
C GLY A 2 -2.31 5.62 15.97
N LEU A 3 -1.40 6.60 15.91
CA LEU A 3 -0.48 6.78 14.77
C LEU A 3 0.27 5.47 14.46
N TRP A 4 0.47 4.64 15.47
CA TRP A 4 1.03 3.31 15.35
C TRP A 4 0.18 2.36 14.50
N ASP A 5 -1.10 2.19 14.81
CA ASP A 5 -1.98 1.31 14.03
C ASP A 5 -2.04 1.69 12.54
N ARG A 6 -1.90 3.00 12.24
CA ARG A 6 -1.88 3.54 10.87
C ARG A 6 -0.55 3.34 10.14
N LEU A 7 0.57 3.36 10.87
CA LEU A 7 1.91 3.21 10.29
C LEU A 7 2.38 1.75 10.22
N PHE A 8 1.84 0.86 11.05
CA PHE A 8 2.43 -0.47 11.28
C PHE A 8 1.58 -1.65 10.82
N GLY A 9 0.32 -1.42 10.39
CA GLY A 9 -0.63 -2.51 10.18
C GLY A 9 -0.90 -3.28 11.49
N ARG A 10 -1.99 -4.05 11.54
CA ARG A 10 -2.16 -4.96 12.68
C ARG A 10 -1.06 -6.02 12.61
N LYS A 11 -0.20 -6.09 13.64
CA LYS A 11 0.72 -7.22 13.84
C LYS A 11 -0.13 -8.50 13.88
N SER A 12 -0.15 -9.25 12.78
CA SER A 12 -0.75 -10.57 12.77
C SER A 12 0.13 -11.48 13.61
N THR A 13 -0.39 -11.90 14.76
CA THR A 13 0.22 -12.97 15.53
C THR A 13 0.08 -14.25 14.71
N ALA A 14 1.14 -14.62 13.99
CA ALA A 14 1.23 -15.91 13.32
C ALA A 14 1.11 -17.01 14.39
N ALA A 15 -0.10 -17.55 14.54
CA ALA A 15 -0.37 -18.69 15.39
C ALA A 15 0.34 -19.91 14.79
N ASN A 16 1.44 -20.29 15.44
CA ASN A 16 2.13 -21.54 15.19
C ASN A 16 1.26 -22.67 15.77
N THR A 17 0.39 -23.28 14.96
CA THR A 17 -0.47 -24.38 15.42
C THR A 17 0.01 -25.71 14.82
N PRO A 18 0.54 -26.65 15.61
CA PRO A 18 0.65 -28.04 15.20
C PRO A 18 -0.76 -28.64 15.08
N ARG A 19 -0.99 -29.33 13.97
CA ARG A 19 -2.24 -30.01 13.62
C ARG A 19 -2.45 -31.23 14.52
N THR A 20 -3.46 -31.21 15.39
CA THR A 20 -4.02 -32.42 16.02
C THR A 20 -5.54 -32.28 16.20
N ALA A 21 -6.28 -33.30 15.78
CA ALA A 21 -7.75 -33.35 15.73
C ALA A 21 -8.36 -33.77 17.10
N PRO A 22 -9.69 -33.79 17.27
CA PRO A 22 -10.40 -32.95 18.23
C PRO A 22 -10.82 -33.68 19.51
N THR A 23 -10.86 -32.97 20.63
CA THR A 23 -11.65 -33.37 21.80
C THR A 23 -12.32 -32.14 22.39
N ALA A 24 -13.64 -32.19 22.50
CA ALA A 24 -14.49 -31.12 22.99
C ALA A 24 -14.61 -31.16 24.52
N ALA A 25 -14.36 -30.04 25.19
CA ALA A 25 -15.10 -29.53 26.37
C ALA A 25 -14.50 -28.15 26.79
N PRO A 26 -15.29 -27.29 27.49
CA PRO A 26 -15.24 -25.84 27.35
C PRO A 26 -14.28 -25.18 28.35
N VAL A 27 -13.57 -24.14 27.93
CA VAL A 27 -12.80 -23.30 28.85
C VAL A 27 -12.95 -21.83 28.46
N ALA A 28 -13.49 -21.10 29.43
CA ALA A 28 -13.42 -19.67 29.72
C ALA A 28 -12.98 -18.72 28.59
N ALA A 29 -13.83 -17.72 28.35
CA ALA A 29 -13.45 -16.49 27.68
C ALA A 29 -12.23 -15.88 28.39
N ALA A 30 -11.04 -16.13 27.84
CA ALA A 30 -9.87 -15.35 28.14
C ALA A 30 -10.02 -14.03 27.38
N ASP A 31 -10.21 -12.95 28.13
CA ASP A 31 -9.94 -11.59 27.67
C ASP A 31 -8.50 -11.53 27.16
N VAL A 32 -8.32 -11.75 25.86
CA VAL A 32 -7.07 -11.42 25.17
C VAL A 32 -7.09 -9.92 24.97
N SER A 33 -6.73 -9.19 26.03
CA SER A 33 -6.28 -7.81 25.87
C SER A 33 -5.05 -7.86 24.97
N GLU A 34 -5.20 -7.45 23.71
CA GLU A 34 -4.11 -7.24 22.76
C GLU A 34 -3.12 -6.25 23.39
N ALA A 35 -2.10 -6.77 24.07
CA ALA A 35 -0.98 -5.97 24.51
C ALA A 35 -0.30 -5.42 23.25
N VAL A 36 -0.57 -4.15 22.95
CA VAL A 36 0.18 -3.39 21.95
C VAL A 36 1.64 -3.48 22.38
N ALA A 37 2.42 -4.28 21.67
CA ALA A 37 3.83 -4.46 21.97
C ALA A 37 4.51 -3.09 21.93
N GLU A 38 4.89 -2.59 23.10
CA GLU A 38 5.51 -1.29 23.28
C GLU A 38 6.91 -1.32 22.67
N ILE A 39 7.30 -0.25 21.96
CA ILE A 39 8.62 -0.14 21.34
C ILE A 39 9.70 -0.15 22.44
N ASP A 40 10.85 -0.76 22.15
CA ASP A 40 12.00 -0.74 23.05
C ASP A 40 12.30 0.72 23.51
N PRO A 41 12.42 0.98 24.82
CA PRO A 41 12.71 2.31 25.35
C PRO A 41 13.94 2.98 24.72
N ALA A 42 14.95 2.20 24.30
CA ALA A 42 16.14 2.72 23.63
C ALA A 42 15.85 3.36 22.26
N LEU A 43 14.72 3.03 21.62
CA LEU A 43 14.26 3.63 20.36
C LEU A 43 13.37 4.87 20.56
N GLN A 44 12.99 5.20 21.79
CA GLN A 44 12.13 6.36 22.07
C GLN A 44 12.69 7.70 21.57
N PRO A 45 14.00 7.98 21.66
CA PRO A 45 14.56 9.20 21.08
C PRO A 45 14.37 9.27 19.56
N ALA A 46 14.57 8.15 18.86
CA ALA A 46 14.41 8.07 17.41
C ALA A 46 12.94 8.25 17.00
N LEU A 47 12.02 7.59 17.71
CA LEU A 47 10.59 7.76 17.51
C LEU A 47 10.15 9.21 17.73
N SER A 48 10.56 9.79 18.85
CA SER A 48 10.18 11.15 19.22
C SER A 48 10.67 12.17 18.18
N ALA A 49 11.87 11.98 17.64
CA ALA A 49 12.38 12.78 16.53
C ALA A 49 11.53 12.60 15.26
N PHE A 50 11.21 11.35 14.91
CA PHE A 50 10.39 11.04 13.73
C PHE A 50 9.01 11.70 13.81
N GLN A 51 8.34 11.62 14.97
CA GLN A 51 7.01 12.21 15.19
C GLN A 51 7.00 13.73 15.10
N ARG A 52 8.14 14.39 15.37
CA ARG A 52 8.30 15.85 15.20
C ARG A 52 8.72 16.25 13.77
N GLY A 53 8.89 15.29 12.87
CA GLY A 53 9.38 15.52 11.51
C GLY A 53 10.89 15.70 11.39
N ASP A 54 11.66 15.50 12.47
CA ASP A 54 13.12 15.52 12.43
C ASP A 54 13.65 14.15 12.00
N HIS A 55 13.51 13.87 10.69
CA HIS A 55 13.85 12.58 10.11
C HIS A 55 15.36 12.31 10.09
N VAL A 56 16.21 13.35 10.10
CA VAL A 56 17.67 13.17 10.21
C VAL A 56 18.04 12.69 11.60
N ALA A 57 17.55 13.34 12.66
CA ALA A 57 17.80 12.90 14.02
C ALA A 57 17.19 11.51 14.30
N ALA A 58 15.99 11.25 13.76
CA ALA A 58 15.33 9.95 13.87
C ALA A 58 16.19 8.82 13.27
N TYR A 59 16.69 9.01 12.06
CA TYR A 59 17.58 8.06 11.40
C TYR A 59 18.86 7.83 12.22
N ASN A 60 19.56 8.91 12.60
CA ASN A 60 20.82 8.81 13.34
C ASN A 60 20.64 8.06 14.67
N ALA A 61 19.56 8.35 15.41
CA ALA A 61 19.26 7.67 16.66
C ALA A 61 18.92 6.19 16.42
N ALA A 62 18.05 5.86 15.47
CA ALA A 62 17.67 4.48 15.16
C ALA A 62 18.86 3.64 14.64
N GLN A 63 19.73 4.24 13.84
CA GLN A 63 20.93 3.59 13.28
C GLN A 63 21.84 3.03 14.37
N THR A 64 22.01 3.75 15.49
CA THR A 64 22.85 3.28 16.61
C THR A 64 22.27 2.05 17.30
N GLN A 65 20.96 1.84 17.17
CA GLN A 65 20.20 0.79 17.83
C GLN A 65 19.74 -0.32 16.87
N ARG A 66 20.36 -0.45 15.69
CA ARG A 66 19.96 -1.44 14.66
C ARG A 66 19.91 -2.90 15.13
N HIS A 67 20.65 -3.21 16.18
CA HIS A 67 20.68 -4.54 16.78
C HIS A 67 19.35 -4.90 17.50
N LEU A 68 18.49 -3.91 17.78
CA LEU A 68 17.17 -4.10 18.40
C LEU A 68 16.09 -4.61 17.41
N GLY A 69 16.50 -5.13 16.25
CA GLY A 69 15.61 -5.84 15.33
C GLY A 69 14.66 -4.94 14.54
N ALA A 70 13.42 -5.39 14.36
CA ALA A 70 12.49 -4.86 13.37
C ALA A 70 12.16 -3.38 13.57
N ASP A 71 11.91 -2.94 14.81
CA ASP A 71 11.52 -1.56 15.08
C ASP A 71 12.65 -0.56 14.74
N ALA A 72 13.90 -0.94 14.98
CA ALA A 72 15.06 -0.12 14.61
C ALA A 72 15.24 -0.05 13.07
N GLN A 73 15.12 -1.19 12.37
CA GLN A 73 15.19 -1.21 10.90
C GLN A 73 14.06 -0.37 10.30
N ARG A 74 12.84 -0.48 10.83
CA ARG A 74 11.67 0.26 10.38
C ARG A 74 11.83 1.77 10.56
N LEU A 75 12.31 2.23 11.71
CA LEU A 75 12.58 3.65 11.94
C LEU A 75 13.66 4.18 11.00
N CYS A 76 14.71 3.41 10.72
CA CYS A 76 15.71 3.80 9.73
C CYS A 76 15.10 3.93 8.33
N ALA A 77 14.34 2.91 7.90
CA ALA A 77 13.72 2.85 6.58
C ALA A 77 12.74 4.02 6.37
N LEU A 78 11.82 4.22 7.31
CA LEU A 78 10.84 5.32 7.28
C LEU A 78 11.52 6.69 7.27
N SER A 79 12.53 6.89 8.11
CA SER A 79 13.24 8.18 8.20
C SER A 79 13.96 8.52 6.91
N LEU A 80 14.64 7.54 6.29
CA LEU A 80 15.32 7.74 5.01
C LEU A 80 14.33 7.93 3.85
N SER A 81 13.24 7.18 3.81
CA SER A 81 12.16 7.38 2.83
C SER A 81 11.53 8.78 2.94
N ALA A 82 11.33 9.29 4.15
CA ALA A 82 10.81 10.65 4.38
C ALA A 82 11.79 11.76 3.95
N LEU A 83 13.08 11.44 3.86
CA LEU A 83 14.13 12.32 3.33
C LEU A 83 14.36 12.14 1.82
N ASP A 84 13.50 11.37 1.13
CA ASP A 84 13.66 10.96 -0.27
C ASP A 84 14.99 10.22 -0.58
N ARG A 85 15.63 9.63 0.44
CA ARG A 85 16.89 8.86 0.35
C ARG A 85 16.60 7.37 0.11
N TYR A 86 15.80 7.07 -0.91
CA TYR A 86 15.24 5.72 -1.14
C TYR A 86 16.27 4.62 -1.34
N ARG A 87 17.38 4.91 -2.05
CA ARG A 87 18.48 3.94 -2.24
C ARG A 87 19.12 3.52 -0.92
N GLU A 88 19.19 4.45 0.05
CA GLU A 88 19.70 4.15 1.39
C GLU A 88 18.63 3.48 2.26
N ALA A 89 17.35 3.82 2.08
CA ALA A 89 16.23 3.20 2.80
C ALA A 89 16.04 1.72 2.43
N TYR A 90 16.26 1.37 1.16
CA TYR A 90 16.01 0.03 0.62
C TYR A 90 16.60 -1.14 1.44
N PRO A 91 17.90 -1.16 1.81
CA PRO A 91 18.46 -2.24 2.62
C PRO A 91 17.79 -2.38 4.01
N TYR A 92 17.27 -1.30 4.59
CA TYR A 92 16.53 -1.35 5.85
C TYR A 92 15.12 -1.94 5.66
N TRP A 93 14.44 -1.60 4.56
CA TRP A 93 13.18 -2.23 4.18
C TRP A 93 13.35 -3.73 3.93
N LEU A 94 14.44 -4.13 3.27
CA LEU A 94 14.73 -5.54 3.00
C LEU A 94 15.04 -6.31 4.29
N ALA A 95 15.85 -5.72 5.18
CA ALA A 95 16.13 -6.30 6.50
C ALA A 95 14.86 -6.40 7.37
N LEU A 96 13.98 -5.39 7.30
CA LEU A 96 12.69 -5.43 7.98
C LEU A 96 11.80 -6.54 7.44
N TYR A 97 11.70 -6.71 6.12
CA TYR A 97 10.93 -7.80 5.52
C TYR A 97 11.47 -9.18 5.91
N ALA A 98 12.79 -9.34 6.01
CA ALA A 98 13.40 -10.60 6.46
C ALA A 98 13.03 -10.95 7.92
N LEU A 99 12.81 -9.94 8.78
CA LEU A 99 12.35 -10.12 10.16
C LEU A 99 10.83 -10.31 10.24
N GLU A 100 10.10 -9.63 9.36
CA GLU A 100 8.65 -9.58 9.32
C GLU A 100 8.13 -9.64 7.88
N PRO A 101 7.97 -10.85 7.32
CA PRO A 101 7.58 -11.05 5.92
C PRO A 101 6.08 -10.84 5.72
N THR A 102 5.62 -9.61 5.91
CA THR A 102 4.21 -9.22 5.81
C THR A 102 3.88 -8.61 4.45
N ALA A 103 2.61 -8.65 4.07
CA ALA A 103 2.14 -7.94 2.87
C ALA A 103 2.50 -6.45 2.92
N HIS A 104 2.30 -5.79 4.07
CA HIS A 104 2.66 -4.38 4.23
C HIS A 104 4.13 -4.12 3.89
N ASN A 105 5.06 -4.91 4.43
CA ASN A 105 6.49 -4.72 4.19
C ASN A 105 6.87 -5.04 2.73
N ALA A 106 6.23 -6.03 2.09
CA ALA A 106 6.38 -6.28 0.65
C ALA A 106 5.93 -5.07 -0.19
N LEU A 107 4.82 -4.42 0.17
CA LEU A 107 4.35 -3.21 -0.52
C LEU A 107 5.30 -2.02 -0.34
N GLN A 108 5.92 -1.86 0.85
CA GLN A 108 6.95 -0.84 1.06
C GLN A 108 8.18 -1.10 0.17
N LEU A 109 8.58 -2.36 0.02
CA LEU A 109 9.64 -2.75 -0.91
C LEU A 109 9.25 -2.50 -2.37
N ALA A 110 8.00 -2.77 -2.75
CA ALA A 110 7.50 -2.51 -4.10
C ALA A 110 7.62 -1.02 -4.47
N THR A 111 7.08 -0.13 -3.62
CA THR A 111 7.11 1.30 -3.87
C THR A 111 8.52 1.89 -3.74
N THR A 112 9.32 1.43 -2.77
CA THR A 112 10.71 1.89 -2.62
C THR A 112 11.59 1.46 -3.80
N SER A 113 11.37 0.26 -4.37
CA SER A 113 12.08 -0.19 -5.58
C SER A 113 11.81 0.75 -6.75
N VAL A 114 10.54 1.12 -6.97
CA VAL A 114 10.17 2.12 -7.99
C VAL A 114 10.85 3.46 -7.74
N MET A 115 10.87 3.94 -6.50
CA MET A 115 11.57 5.18 -6.13
C MET A 115 13.10 5.08 -6.31
N CYS A 116 13.66 3.87 -6.39
CA CYS A 116 15.06 3.63 -6.75
C CYS A 116 15.30 3.51 -8.26
N ASN A 117 14.25 3.67 -9.09
CA ASN A 117 14.21 3.43 -10.54
C ASN A 117 14.30 1.94 -10.94
N GLU A 118 13.95 1.02 -10.03
CA GLU A 118 13.97 -0.43 -10.25
C GLU A 118 12.54 -0.97 -10.42
N ILE A 119 11.90 -0.64 -11.54
CA ILE A 119 10.46 -0.87 -11.76
C ILE A 119 10.11 -2.37 -11.76
N ALA A 120 10.88 -3.18 -12.50
CA ALA A 120 10.66 -4.62 -12.58
C ALA A 120 10.80 -5.30 -11.19
N GLN A 121 11.75 -4.83 -10.37
CA GLN A 121 11.87 -5.30 -8.99
C GLN A 121 10.66 -4.88 -8.15
N GLY A 122 10.15 -3.66 -8.36
CA GLY A 122 8.93 -3.18 -7.74
C GLY A 122 7.71 -4.04 -8.07
N GLU A 123 7.55 -4.43 -9.33
CA GLU A 123 6.47 -5.31 -9.79
C GLU A 123 6.57 -6.71 -9.16
N GLN A 124 7.77 -7.28 -9.04
CA GLN A 124 7.97 -8.55 -8.34
C GLN A 124 7.58 -8.47 -6.86
N TRP A 125 7.90 -7.37 -6.18
CA TRP A 125 7.45 -7.14 -4.81
C TRP A 125 5.94 -6.93 -4.71
N LEU A 126 5.31 -6.34 -5.73
CA LEU A 126 3.85 -6.20 -5.77
C LEU A 126 3.16 -7.56 -5.93
N LEU A 127 3.73 -8.48 -6.71
CA LEU A 127 3.26 -9.88 -6.78
C LEU A 127 3.42 -10.58 -5.43
N THR A 128 4.57 -10.39 -4.76
CA THR A 128 4.80 -10.92 -3.41
C THR A 128 3.80 -10.36 -2.40
N PHE A 129 3.46 -9.07 -2.52
CA PHE A 129 2.39 -8.45 -1.74
C PHE A 129 1.05 -9.14 -2.01
N ASP A 130 0.66 -9.35 -3.27
CA ASP A 130 -0.62 -9.98 -3.63
C ASP A 130 -0.74 -11.39 -3.02
N ASP A 131 0.33 -12.18 -3.07
CA ASP A 131 0.39 -13.54 -2.51
C ASP A 131 0.23 -13.57 -0.97
N LEU A 132 0.94 -12.68 -0.26
CA LEU A 132 0.84 -12.56 1.19
C LEU A 132 -0.54 -12.02 1.61
N ASN A 133 -1.03 -11.01 0.89
CA ASN A 133 -2.25 -10.31 1.22
C ASN A 133 -3.51 -11.14 0.93
N ALA A 134 -3.43 -12.14 0.05
CA ALA A 134 -4.50 -13.12 -0.13
C ALA A 134 -4.88 -13.85 1.18
N GLN A 135 -3.91 -14.00 2.08
CA GLN A 135 -4.08 -14.63 3.39
C GLN A 135 -4.33 -13.59 4.48
N GLU A 136 -3.49 -12.55 4.56
CA GLU A 136 -3.55 -11.54 5.62
C GLU A 136 -4.76 -10.61 5.51
N ARG A 137 -5.19 -10.29 4.28
CA ARG A 137 -6.24 -9.30 3.97
C ARG A 137 -6.03 -7.97 4.71
N SER A 138 -4.76 -7.58 4.85
CA SER A 138 -4.35 -6.43 5.67
C SER A 138 -4.50 -5.10 4.92
N THR A 139 -4.40 -5.13 3.57
CA THR A 139 -4.52 -3.94 2.72
C THR A 139 -5.41 -4.24 1.51
N SER A 140 -6.23 -3.29 1.07
CA SER A 140 -6.96 -3.45 -0.21
C SER A 140 -5.96 -3.52 -1.37
N PRO A 141 -6.10 -4.47 -2.32
CA PRO A 141 -5.28 -4.49 -3.53
C PRO A 141 -5.37 -3.20 -4.36
N ALA A 142 -6.54 -2.52 -4.34
CA ALA A 142 -6.69 -1.24 -5.03
C ALA A 142 -5.89 -0.12 -4.34
N THR A 143 -5.82 -0.13 -3.00
CA THR A 143 -4.96 0.79 -2.24
C THR A 143 -3.49 0.54 -2.57
N ALA A 144 -3.05 -0.72 -2.59
CA ALA A 144 -1.67 -1.07 -2.92
C ALA A 144 -1.27 -0.59 -4.33
N ARG A 145 -2.14 -0.82 -5.32
CA ARG A 145 -1.92 -0.34 -6.71
C ARG A 145 -1.96 1.18 -6.81
N THR A 146 -2.80 1.85 -6.03
CA THR A 146 -2.80 3.32 -5.96
C THR A 146 -1.49 3.87 -5.38
N SER A 147 -0.94 3.22 -4.34
CA SER A 147 0.38 3.55 -3.80
C SER A 147 1.49 3.31 -4.83
N PHE A 148 1.43 2.20 -5.57
CA PHE A 148 2.40 1.90 -6.64
C PHE A 148 2.35 2.93 -7.77
N LEU A 149 1.16 3.30 -8.24
CA LEU A 149 0.95 4.36 -9.23
C LEU A 149 1.49 5.72 -8.75
N THR A 150 1.32 6.01 -7.47
CA THR A 150 1.88 7.22 -6.86
C THR A 150 3.41 7.19 -6.90
N ALA A 151 4.03 6.05 -6.59
CA ALA A 151 5.48 5.89 -6.69
C ALA A 151 5.98 6.03 -8.14
N LEU A 152 5.30 5.40 -9.12
CA LEU A 152 5.62 5.55 -10.55
C LEU A 152 5.57 7.02 -10.96
N THR A 153 4.52 7.73 -10.55
CA THR A 153 4.36 9.15 -10.87
C THR A 153 5.48 9.99 -10.26
N ARG A 154 5.77 9.81 -8.98
CA ARG A 154 6.83 10.57 -8.26
C ARG A 154 8.22 10.30 -8.81
N ALA A 155 8.49 9.08 -9.26
CA ALA A 155 9.75 8.68 -9.85
C ALA A 155 9.87 9.02 -11.35
N GLY A 156 8.83 9.57 -11.98
CA GLY A 156 8.83 9.94 -13.41
C GLY A 156 8.59 8.77 -14.37
N HIS A 157 8.11 7.63 -13.87
CA HIS A 157 7.86 6.39 -14.64
C HIS A 157 6.39 6.21 -15.00
N GLY A 158 5.67 7.30 -15.29
CA GLY A 158 4.25 7.25 -15.60
C GLY A 158 3.89 6.40 -16.82
N ALA A 159 4.83 6.19 -17.75
CA ALA A 159 4.66 5.29 -18.90
C ALA A 159 4.42 3.80 -18.49
N HIS A 160 4.81 3.41 -17.27
CA HIS A 160 4.57 2.07 -16.72
C HIS A 160 3.23 1.96 -15.97
N ALA A 161 2.41 3.01 -15.95
CA ALA A 161 1.17 3.03 -15.18
C ALA A 161 0.06 2.15 -15.78
N LEU A 162 0.08 1.91 -17.10
CA LEU A 162 -1.06 1.32 -17.82
C LEU A 162 -1.55 -0.02 -17.23
N PRO A 163 -0.69 -1.02 -16.94
CA PRO A 163 -1.17 -2.30 -16.39
C PRO A 163 -1.87 -2.14 -15.03
N HIS A 164 -1.46 -1.16 -14.23
CA HIS A 164 -2.08 -0.88 -12.93
C HIS A 164 -3.39 -0.11 -13.07
N LEU A 165 -3.48 0.80 -14.03
CA LEU A 165 -4.71 1.51 -14.37
C LEU A 165 -5.76 0.57 -14.96
N GLU A 166 -5.35 -0.36 -15.82
CA GLU A 166 -6.22 -1.40 -16.37
C GLU A 166 -6.77 -2.30 -15.27
N TRP A 167 -5.92 -2.75 -14.35
CA TRP A 167 -6.38 -3.52 -13.20
C TRP A 167 -7.43 -2.75 -12.38
N LEU A 168 -7.20 -1.46 -12.11
CA LEU A 168 -8.17 -0.63 -11.37
C LEU A 168 -9.48 -0.47 -12.13
N ARG A 169 -9.43 -0.28 -13.45
CA ARG A 169 -10.63 -0.22 -14.30
C ARG A 169 -11.45 -1.51 -14.18
N GLU A 170 -10.80 -2.68 -14.28
CA GLU A 170 -11.49 -3.96 -14.12
C GLU A 170 -12.04 -4.15 -12.71
N ALA A 171 -11.35 -3.64 -11.68
CA ALA A 171 -11.86 -3.64 -10.32
C ALA A 171 -13.16 -2.81 -10.19
N TYR A 172 -13.26 -1.63 -10.81
CA TYR A 172 -14.51 -0.87 -10.86
C TYR A 172 -15.60 -1.61 -11.63
N ALA A 173 -15.27 -2.19 -12.78
CA ALA A 173 -16.21 -2.95 -13.61
C ALA A 173 -16.82 -4.13 -12.82
N GLY A 174 -16.01 -4.84 -12.03
CA GLY A 174 -16.46 -5.96 -11.21
C GLY A 174 -17.31 -5.57 -9.99
N MET A 175 -17.29 -4.31 -9.56
CA MET A 175 -18.12 -3.84 -8.44
C MET A 175 -19.54 -3.49 -8.86
N SER A 176 -19.69 -2.98 -10.09
CA SER A 176 -20.95 -2.50 -10.71
C SER A 176 -21.72 -1.41 -9.95
N ILE A 177 -21.40 -1.13 -8.69
CA ILE A 177 -21.96 -0.06 -7.87
C ILE A 177 -20.86 0.97 -7.62
N THR A 178 -21.14 2.23 -7.97
CA THR A 178 -20.14 3.31 -7.90
C THR A 178 -20.40 4.32 -6.79
N ASP A 179 -21.37 4.04 -5.91
CA ASP A 179 -21.59 4.78 -4.67
C ASP A 179 -20.31 4.91 -3.84
N SER A 180 -20.03 6.12 -3.34
CA SER A 180 -18.77 6.42 -2.66
C SER A 180 -18.61 5.64 -1.35
N HIS A 181 -19.69 5.43 -0.60
CA HIS A 181 -19.63 4.63 0.63
C HIS A 181 -19.35 3.15 0.29
N PHE A 182 -20.00 2.61 -0.73
CA PHE A 182 -19.76 1.26 -1.22
C PHE A 182 -18.30 1.06 -1.66
N LEU A 183 -17.78 1.95 -2.51
CA LEU A 183 -16.39 1.88 -2.98
C LEU A 183 -15.39 1.97 -1.82
N TYR A 184 -15.63 2.87 -0.86
CA TYR A 184 -14.79 2.99 0.33
C TYR A 184 -14.76 1.70 1.16
N VAL A 185 -15.92 1.09 1.42
CA VAL A 185 -16.01 -0.18 2.18
C VAL A 185 -15.32 -1.32 1.43
N ARG A 186 -15.31 -1.30 0.09
CA ARG A 186 -14.59 -2.26 -0.75
C ARG A 186 -13.12 -1.90 -0.97
N GLY A 187 -12.66 -0.77 -0.41
CA GLY A 187 -11.27 -0.33 -0.49
C GLY A 187 -10.85 0.13 -1.87
N LEU A 188 -11.78 0.57 -2.73
CA LEU A 188 -11.48 1.28 -3.98
C LEU A 188 -11.48 2.80 -3.73
N PRO A 189 -10.66 3.57 -4.47
CA PRO A 189 -10.81 5.02 -4.53
C PRO A 189 -12.21 5.42 -5.02
N PHE A 190 -12.64 6.65 -4.75
CA PHE A 190 -13.86 7.18 -5.37
C PHE A 190 -13.69 7.24 -6.88
N LEU A 191 -14.76 6.94 -7.63
CA LEU A 191 -14.70 6.90 -9.08
C LEU A 191 -14.24 8.23 -9.69
N GLU A 192 -14.76 9.35 -9.19
CA GLU A 192 -14.34 10.70 -9.61
C GLU A 192 -12.83 10.92 -9.44
N ALA A 193 -12.30 10.59 -8.26
CA ALA A 193 -10.87 10.72 -7.98
C ALA A 193 -10.02 9.79 -8.87
N PHE A 194 -10.52 8.61 -9.20
CA PHE A 194 -9.86 7.72 -10.16
C PHE A 194 -9.84 8.33 -11.56
N LEU A 195 -10.96 8.86 -12.07
CA LEU A 195 -11.04 9.48 -13.40
C LEU A 195 -10.09 10.68 -13.51
N GLU A 196 -10.12 11.57 -12.51
CA GLU A 196 -9.26 12.75 -12.45
C GLU A 196 -7.77 12.37 -12.45
N ARG A 197 -7.37 11.45 -11.57
CA ARG A 197 -5.95 11.10 -11.36
C ARG A 197 -5.39 10.17 -12.42
N SER A 198 -6.22 9.33 -13.04
CA SER A 198 -5.78 8.42 -14.12
C SER A 198 -5.53 9.16 -15.43
N THR A 199 -6.24 10.25 -15.72
CA THR A 199 -6.12 10.98 -16.99
C THR A 199 -4.69 11.40 -17.34
N PRO A 200 -3.94 12.11 -16.46
CA PRO A 200 -2.56 12.51 -16.78
C PRO A 200 -1.59 11.33 -16.92
N LEU A 201 -1.90 10.16 -16.34
CA LEU A 201 -1.09 8.95 -16.49
C LEU A 201 -1.44 8.21 -17.78
N LEU A 202 -2.71 8.11 -18.14
CA LEU A 202 -3.14 7.53 -19.41
C LEU A 202 -2.56 8.32 -20.60
N ARG A 203 -2.50 9.65 -20.51
CA ARG A 203 -1.85 10.49 -21.54
C ARG A 203 -0.33 10.26 -21.69
N GLN A 204 0.32 9.65 -20.70
CA GLN A 204 1.73 9.22 -20.80
C GLN A 204 1.87 7.82 -21.40
N CYS A 205 0.81 7.00 -21.35
CA CYS A 205 0.83 5.61 -21.80
C CYS A 205 0.18 5.42 -23.17
N LEU A 206 -0.77 6.27 -23.54
CA LEU A 206 -1.66 6.10 -24.68
C LEU A 206 -1.66 7.36 -25.56
N PRO A 207 -1.88 7.19 -26.88
CA PRO A 207 -2.27 8.29 -27.77
C PRO A 207 -3.50 9.04 -27.24
N ALA A 208 -3.57 10.35 -27.52
CA ALA A 208 -4.62 11.23 -26.98
C ALA A 208 -6.05 10.80 -27.39
N ASP A 209 -6.21 10.31 -28.61
CA ASP A 209 -7.47 9.79 -29.17
C ASP A 209 -7.91 8.45 -28.55
N ALA A 210 -6.97 7.69 -27.99
CA ALA A 210 -7.26 6.42 -27.32
C ALA A 210 -7.74 6.58 -25.87
N VAL A 211 -7.48 7.72 -25.21
CA VAL A 211 -7.86 7.96 -23.80
C VAL A 211 -9.39 7.95 -23.60
N PRO A 212 -10.20 8.65 -24.43
CA PRO A 212 -11.66 8.56 -24.36
C PRO A 212 -12.19 7.12 -24.52
N GLU A 213 -11.64 6.37 -25.48
CA GLU A 213 -12.05 4.98 -25.73
C GLU A 213 -11.73 4.08 -24.54
N TRP A 214 -10.56 4.28 -23.91
CA TRP A 214 -10.16 3.52 -22.74
C TRP A 214 -11.15 3.66 -21.58
N TYR A 215 -11.65 4.87 -21.33
CA TYR A 215 -12.69 5.12 -20.32
C TYR A 215 -14.05 4.57 -20.77
N ALA A 216 -14.40 4.67 -22.05
CA ALA A 216 -15.67 4.18 -22.57
C ALA A 216 -15.87 2.68 -22.33
N ARG A 217 -14.79 1.89 -22.32
CA ARG A 217 -14.82 0.44 -21.99
C ARG A 217 -15.32 0.15 -20.58
N LEU A 218 -15.21 1.09 -19.64
CA LEU A 218 -15.72 0.92 -18.28
C LEU A 218 -17.24 1.07 -18.20
N GLN A 219 -17.85 1.94 -19.02
CA GLN A 219 -19.26 2.33 -18.90
C GLN A 219 -20.24 1.15 -18.82
N PRO A 220 -20.19 0.12 -19.69
CA PRO A 220 -21.22 -0.92 -19.71
C PRO A 220 -21.33 -1.73 -18.42
N ALA A 221 -20.28 -1.73 -17.60
CA ALA A 221 -20.20 -2.50 -16.36
C ALA A 221 -20.62 -1.70 -15.11
N LEU A 222 -20.86 -0.39 -15.24
CA LEU A 222 -21.21 0.49 -14.12
C LEU A 222 -22.73 0.64 -13.96
N ASP A 223 -23.14 1.07 -12.77
CA ASP A 223 -24.48 1.56 -12.49
C ASP A 223 -24.78 2.90 -13.21
N PRO A 224 -26.05 3.32 -13.35
CA PRO A 224 -26.40 4.55 -14.08
C PRO A 224 -25.66 5.82 -13.61
N PRO A 225 -25.45 6.06 -12.30
CA PRO A 225 -24.63 7.19 -11.84
C PRO A 225 -23.18 7.10 -12.32
N GLY A 226 -22.56 5.91 -12.24
CA GLY A 226 -21.19 5.69 -12.71
C GLY A 226 -21.05 5.89 -14.21
N GLN A 227 -22.01 5.39 -15.00
CA GLN A 227 -22.07 5.62 -16.45
C GLN A 227 -22.12 7.11 -16.79
N ALA A 228 -22.99 7.86 -16.11
CA ALA A 228 -23.12 9.30 -16.32
C ALA A 228 -21.83 10.05 -15.97
N MET A 229 -21.16 9.66 -14.88
CA MET A 229 -19.88 10.25 -14.45
C MET A 229 -18.77 10.00 -15.48
N VAL A 230 -18.64 8.77 -15.98
CA VAL A 230 -17.66 8.43 -17.02
C VAL A 230 -17.97 9.16 -18.33
N ALA A 231 -19.25 9.28 -18.71
CA ALA A 231 -19.64 10.02 -19.91
C ALA A 231 -19.30 11.51 -19.81
N ALA A 232 -19.58 12.14 -18.66
CA ALA A 232 -19.22 13.53 -18.40
C ALA A 232 -17.70 13.73 -18.43
N HIS A 233 -16.94 12.81 -17.83
CA HIS A 233 -15.48 12.84 -17.87
C HIS A 233 -14.97 12.75 -19.31
N ILE A 234 -15.43 11.79 -20.11
CA ILE A 234 -15.05 11.67 -21.53
C ILE A 234 -15.34 12.95 -22.31
N ALA A 235 -16.51 13.56 -22.10
CA ALA A 235 -16.87 14.82 -22.76
C ALA A 235 -15.91 15.97 -22.40
N SER A 236 -15.34 15.97 -21.18
CA SER A 236 -14.35 16.96 -20.74
C SER A 236 -12.94 16.77 -21.31
N LEU A 237 -12.67 15.63 -21.95
CA LEU A 237 -11.37 15.32 -22.55
C LEU A 237 -11.24 15.81 -24.00
N GLN A 238 -12.36 16.23 -24.61
CA GLN A 238 -12.45 16.80 -25.96
C GLN A 238 -12.05 18.27 -25.97
#